data_AF-A0A9X0LE56-F1
#
_entry.id   AF-A0A9X0LE56-F1
#
_cell.length_a   1.000
_cell.length_b   1.000
_cell.length_c   1.000
_cell.angle_alpha   90.00
_cell.angle_beta   90.00
_cell.angle_gamma   90.00
#
_symmetry.space_group_name_H-M   'P 1'
#
loop_
_entity.id
_entity.type
_entity.pdbx_description
1 polymer ?
#
loop_
_entity_poly.entity_id
_entity_poly.type
_entity_poly.pdbx_seq_one_letter_code
_entity_poly.pdbx_strand_id
1 'polypeptide(L)'
;MTELRETFVKPDAALEGASTLSAAGARLAARWKGLAGTINTLNGGHPWGDDEPGQAFNKDYLGGEQPAQKVLDLAAGVVPVVEQMGPTVKGAVEGTVDVDDMVKTLFGGEGK
;
A
#
# COMPACT_ATOMS: atom_id res chain seq x y z
N MET A 1 13.14 -20.40 -32.96
CA MET A 1 13.64 -20.47 -31.56
C MET A 1 12.59 -19.83 -30.68
N THR A 2 11.69 -20.64 -30.19
CA THR A 2 10.56 -20.25 -29.33
C THR A 2 11.00 -20.26 -27.87
N GLU A 3 10.66 -19.18 -27.17
CA GLU A 3 10.14 -19.22 -25.79
C GLU A 3 11.05 -19.81 -24.70
N LEU A 4 12.23 -19.19 -24.44
CA LEU A 4 12.91 -19.30 -23.14
C LEU A 4 12.61 -18.09 -22.24
N ARG A 5 11.56 -17.32 -22.56
CA ARG A 5 11.09 -16.15 -21.80
C ARG A 5 9.72 -16.36 -21.17
N GLU A 6 9.22 -17.59 -21.10
CA GLU A 6 8.00 -17.89 -20.34
C GLU A 6 8.35 -18.21 -18.88
N THR A 7 8.92 -17.23 -18.17
CA THR A 7 8.35 -17.02 -16.84
C THR A 7 6.91 -16.55 -17.08
N PHE A 8 5.95 -17.09 -16.33
CA PHE A 8 4.52 -16.72 -16.47
C PHE A 8 4.25 -15.20 -16.33
N VAL A 9 5.28 -14.44 -15.94
CA VAL A 9 5.29 -13.01 -15.67
C VAL A 9 6.05 -12.30 -16.79
N LYS A 10 5.39 -11.41 -17.53
CA LYS A 10 6.04 -10.49 -18.48
C LYS A 10 6.82 -9.42 -17.67
N PRO A 11 8.16 -9.47 -17.56
CA PRO A 11 8.89 -8.70 -16.57
C PRO A 11 8.73 -7.19 -16.77
N ASP A 12 8.85 -6.70 -18.00
CA ASP A 12 8.72 -5.28 -18.31
C ASP A 12 7.33 -4.73 -17.92
N ALA A 13 6.27 -5.48 -18.27
CA ALA A 13 4.90 -5.11 -17.92
C ALA A 13 4.65 -5.18 -16.40
N ALA A 14 5.27 -6.15 -15.71
CA ALA A 14 5.18 -6.27 -14.27
C ALA A 14 5.92 -5.13 -13.55
N LEU A 15 7.08 -4.70 -14.06
CA LEU A 15 7.85 -3.56 -13.55
C LEU A 15 7.10 -2.23 -13.79
N GLU A 16 6.46 -2.07 -14.94
CA GLU A 16 5.59 -0.91 -15.22
C GLU A 16 4.40 -0.85 -14.26
N GLY A 17 3.74 -1.99 -14.05
CA GLY A 17 2.67 -2.14 -13.07
C GLY A 17 3.14 -1.84 -11.64
N ALA A 18 4.32 -2.35 -11.25
CA ALA A 18 4.94 -2.08 -9.96
C ALA A 18 5.26 -0.59 -9.75
N SER A 19 5.70 0.11 -10.80
CA SER A 19 5.91 1.57 -10.76
C SER A 19 4.61 2.33 -10.53
N THR A 20 3.54 1.94 -11.24
CA THR A 20 2.20 2.52 -11.07
C THR A 20 1.66 2.28 -9.65
N LEU A 21 1.82 1.06 -9.13
CA LEU A 21 1.43 0.72 -7.75
C LEU A 21 2.23 1.53 -6.73
N SER A 22 3.53 1.71 -6.94
CA SER A 22 4.39 2.53 -6.07
C SER A 22 3.91 3.98 -6.03
N ALA A 23 3.62 4.57 -7.19
CA ALA A 23 3.12 5.94 -7.29
C ALA A 23 1.74 6.09 -6.64
N ALA A 24 0.83 5.13 -6.84
CA ALA A 24 -0.49 5.13 -6.24
C ALA A 24 -0.42 4.99 -4.70
N GLY A 25 0.42 4.09 -4.20
CA GLY A 25 0.65 3.87 -2.78
C GLY A 25 1.25 5.10 -2.08
N ALA A 26 2.29 5.70 -2.65
CA ALA A 26 2.88 6.93 -2.13
C ALA A 26 1.86 8.09 -2.12
N ARG A 27 1.04 8.23 -3.17
CA ARG A 27 -0.03 9.24 -3.22
C ARG A 27 -1.09 9.01 -2.15
N LEU A 28 -1.48 7.76 -1.91
CA LEU A 28 -2.42 7.39 -0.85
C LEU A 28 -1.84 7.74 0.52
N ALA A 29 -0.60 7.35 0.80
CA ALA A 29 0.08 7.62 2.07
C ALA A 29 0.19 9.12 2.36
N ALA A 30 0.62 9.91 1.38
CA ALA A 30 0.73 11.37 1.51
C ALA A 30 -0.63 12.03 1.80
N ARG A 31 -1.68 11.63 1.08
CA ARG A 31 -3.04 12.15 1.29
C ARG A 31 -3.61 11.73 2.64
N TRP A 32 -3.41 10.47 3.01
CA TRP A 32 -3.91 9.92 4.27
C TRP A 32 -3.28 10.63 5.47
N LYS A 33 -1.97 10.89 5.45
CA LYS A 33 -1.29 11.63 6.52
C LYS A 33 -1.94 12.99 6.79
N GLY A 34 -2.26 13.73 5.72
CA GLY A 34 -2.95 15.01 5.83
C GLY A 34 -4.37 14.87 6.37
N LEU A 35 -5.14 13.93 5.81
CA LEU A 35 -6.54 13.70 6.21
C LEU A 35 -6.66 13.24 7.67
N ALA A 36 -5.82 12.29 8.10
CA ALA A 36 -5.79 11.80 9.47
C ALA A 36 -5.47 12.92 10.47
N GLY A 37 -4.53 13.80 10.14
CA GLY A 37 -4.22 14.99 10.95
C GLY A 37 -5.43 15.92 11.10
N THR A 38 -6.14 16.20 10.01
CA THR A 38 -7.36 17.01 10.02
C THR A 38 -8.46 16.36 10.87
N ILE A 39 -8.70 15.05 10.70
CA ILE A 39 -9.70 14.32 11.49
C ILE A 39 -9.36 14.38 12.98
N ASN A 40 -8.11 14.10 13.36
CA ASN A 40 -7.68 14.17 14.76
C ASN A 40 -7.87 15.57 15.35
N THR A 41 -7.58 16.62 14.58
CA THR A 41 -7.79 18.01 15.01
C THR A 41 -9.27 18.31 15.24
N LEU A 42 -10.14 17.91 14.31
CA LEU A 42 -11.59 18.11 14.44
C LEU A 42 -12.19 17.31 15.59
N ASN A 43 -11.75 16.06 15.77
CA ASN A 43 -12.21 15.20 16.84
C ASN A 43 -11.80 15.74 18.22
N GLY A 44 -10.57 16.24 18.36
CA GLY A 44 -10.08 16.86 19.59
C GLY A 44 -10.83 18.14 19.97
N GLY A 45 -11.48 18.79 19.01
CA GLY A 45 -12.32 19.96 19.24
C GLY A 45 -13.79 19.65 19.56
N HIS A 46 -14.16 18.39 19.78
CA HIS A 46 -15.55 17.95 19.96
C HIS A 46 -16.45 18.44 18.80
N PRO A 47 -16.51 17.71 17.68
CA PRO A 47 -16.99 18.25 16.40
C PRO A 47 -18.44 18.74 16.38
N TRP A 48 -19.25 18.31 17.36
CA TRP A 48 -20.65 18.75 17.53
C TRP A 48 -20.85 19.67 18.75
N GLY A 49 -19.76 20.13 19.36
CA GLY A 49 -19.78 20.95 20.57
C GLY A 49 -20.07 20.16 21.84
N ASP A 50 -20.28 20.91 22.91
CA ASP A 50 -20.50 20.39 24.27
C ASP A 50 -21.94 20.64 24.76
N ASP A 51 -22.87 20.98 23.87
CA ASP A 51 -24.30 21.03 24.20
C ASP A 51 -24.87 19.61 24.37
N GLU A 52 -26.11 19.48 24.85
CA GLU A 52 -26.71 18.17 25.14
C GLU A 52 -26.70 17.23 23.89
N PRO A 53 -27.07 17.70 22.68
CA PRO A 53 -26.91 16.90 21.45
C PRO A 53 -25.45 16.54 21.13
N GLY A 54 -24.51 17.49 21.26
CA GLY A 54 -23.10 17.29 20.99
C GLY A 54 -22.46 16.28 21.93
N GLN A 55 -22.77 16.34 23.23
CA GLN A 55 -22.33 15.36 24.22
C GLN A 55 -22.90 13.97 23.92
N ALA A 56 -24.18 13.87 23.56
CA ALA A 56 -24.80 12.60 23.18
C ALA A 56 -24.11 11.98 21.96
N PHE A 57 -23.79 12.79 20.95
CA PHE A 57 -23.04 12.34 19.78
C PHE A 57 -21.61 11.91 20.12
N ASN A 58 -20.86 12.78 20.80
CA ASN A 58 -19.46 12.53 21.15
C ASN A 58 -19.31 11.30 22.05
N LYS A 59 -20.29 11.02 22.91
CA LYS A 59 -20.34 9.82 23.74
C LYS A 59 -20.13 8.57 22.90
N ASP A 60 -20.84 8.40 21.80
CA ASP A 60 -20.76 7.18 21.00
C ASP A 60 -19.68 7.29 19.91
N TYR A 61 -19.47 8.49 19.35
CA TYR A 61 -18.54 8.74 18.25
C TYR A 61 -17.06 8.79 18.66
N LEU A 62 -16.74 9.42 19.81
CA LEU A 62 -15.37 9.59 20.31
C LEU A 62 -15.03 8.69 21.51
N GLY A 63 -16.02 8.38 22.36
CA GLY A 63 -15.80 7.64 23.61
C GLY A 63 -16.20 6.16 23.57
N GLY A 64 -17.40 5.86 23.09
CA GLY A 64 -18.07 4.56 23.19
C GLY A 64 -17.57 3.55 22.19
N GLU A 65 -18.29 3.37 21.07
CA GLU A 65 -17.83 2.48 20.01
C GLU A 65 -16.64 3.03 19.23
N GLN A 66 -16.36 4.33 19.38
CA GLN A 66 -15.24 5.06 18.77
C GLN A 66 -15.07 4.79 17.27
N PRO A 67 -16.15 4.88 16.45
CA PRO A 67 -16.06 4.62 15.02
C PRO A 67 -15.01 5.51 14.31
N ALA A 68 -14.82 6.73 14.79
CA ALA A 68 -13.79 7.64 14.26
C ALA A 68 -12.37 7.05 14.42
N GLN A 69 -12.06 6.56 15.62
CA GLN A 69 -10.76 5.95 15.92
C GLN A 69 -10.57 4.65 15.14
N LYS A 70 -11.61 3.82 15.02
CA LYS A 70 -11.56 2.57 14.23
C LYS A 70 -11.18 2.82 12.77
N VAL A 71 -11.70 3.87 12.15
CA VAL A 71 -11.33 4.23 10.77
C VAL A 71 -9.88 4.66 10.68
N LEU A 72 -9.40 5.45 11.65
CA LEU A 72 -8.02 5.91 11.71
C LEU A 72 -7.06 4.73 11.88
N ASP A 73 -7.37 3.81 12.79
CA ASP A 73 -6.56 2.62 13.07
C ASP A 73 -6.53 1.66 11.87
N LEU A 74 -7.68 1.40 11.25
CA LEU A 74 -7.76 0.55 10.07
C LEU A 74 -6.89 1.09 8.94
N ALA A 75 -7.01 2.39 8.65
CA ALA A 75 -6.23 3.01 7.60
C ALA A 75 -4.74 3.10 7.96
N ALA A 76 -4.38 3.28 9.23
CA ALA A 76 -2.99 3.17 9.70
C ALA A 76 -2.40 1.76 9.45
N GLY A 77 -3.22 0.72 9.42
CA GLY A 77 -2.81 -0.64 9.02
C GLY A 77 -2.76 -0.85 7.50
N VAL A 78 -3.74 -0.35 6.75
CA VAL A 78 -3.89 -0.62 5.30
C VAL A 78 -2.94 0.24 4.45
N VAL A 79 -2.79 1.52 4.78
CA VAL A 79 -2.04 2.48 3.95
C VAL A 79 -0.57 2.08 3.78
N PRO A 80 0.16 1.67 4.83
CA PRO A 80 1.54 1.21 4.67
C PRO A 80 1.65 -0.04 3.79
N VAL A 81 0.68 -0.96 3.88
CA VAL A 81 0.66 -2.16 3.03
C VAL A 81 0.55 -1.77 1.56
N VAL A 82 -0.38 -0.86 1.23
CA VAL A 82 -0.56 -0.38 -0.15
C VAL A 82 0.67 0.38 -0.66
N GLU A 83 1.31 1.18 0.19
CA GLU A 83 2.58 1.87 -0.12
C GLU A 83 3.70 0.89 -0.49
N GLN A 84 3.74 -0.28 0.16
CA GLN A 84 4.77 -1.31 -0.07
C GLN A 84 4.46 -2.28 -1.23
N MET A 85 3.25 -2.27 -1.80
CA MET A 85 2.87 -3.21 -2.86
C MET A 85 3.76 -3.08 -4.10
N GLY A 86 3.99 -1.85 -4.58
CA GLY A 86 4.83 -1.60 -5.75
C GLY A 86 6.29 -2.07 -5.55
N PRO A 87 6.98 -1.63 -4.48
CA PRO A 87 8.32 -2.13 -4.13
C PRO A 87 8.39 -3.65 -4.00
N THR A 88 7.39 -4.28 -3.39
CA THR A 88 7.33 -5.74 -3.21
C THR A 88 7.24 -6.47 -4.54
N VAL A 89 6.36 -6.02 -5.45
CA VAL A 89 6.23 -6.60 -6.80
C VAL A 89 7.52 -6.41 -7.58
N LYS A 90 8.12 -5.22 -7.54
CA LYS A 90 9.39 -4.93 -8.21
C LYS A 90 10.50 -5.90 -7.75
N GLY A 91 10.69 -6.04 -6.44
CA GLY A 91 11.70 -6.94 -5.89
C GLY A 91 11.46 -8.40 -6.25
N ALA A 92 10.21 -8.85 -6.30
CA ALA A 92 9.87 -10.22 -6.72
C ALA A 92 10.18 -10.47 -8.21
N VAL A 93 9.91 -9.49 -9.08
CA VAL A 93 10.20 -9.59 -10.52
C VAL A 93 11.71 -9.59 -10.75
N GLU A 94 12.44 -8.62 -10.19
CA GLU A 94 13.90 -8.54 -10.32
C GLU A 94 14.58 -9.81 -9.80
N GLY A 95 14.17 -10.32 -8.64
CA GLY A 95 14.70 -11.57 -8.10
C GLY A 95 14.41 -12.81 -8.95
N THR A 96 13.28 -12.84 -9.67
CA THR A 96 12.96 -13.95 -10.59
C THR A 96 13.85 -13.89 -11.83
N VAL A 97 14.05 -12.70 -12.39
CA VAL A 97 14.94 -12.49 -13.55
C VAL A 97 16.39 -12.83 -13.22
N ASP A 98 16.87 -12.42 -12.04
CA ASP A 98 18.24 -12.73 -11.59
C ASP A 98 18.49 -14.25 -11.48
N VAL A 99 17.49 -15.00 -11.00
CA VAL A 99 17.56 -16.47 -10.92
C VAL A 99 17.61 -17.10 -12.31
N ASP A 100 16.78 -16.62 -13.26
CA ASP A 100 16.78 -17.13 -14.63
C ASP A 100 18.12 -16.87 -15.34
N ASP A 101 18.68 -15.67 -15.17
CA ASP A 101 19.98 -15.31 -15.75
C ASP A 101 21.12 -16.12 -15.13
N MET A 102 21.06 -16.41 -13.83
CA MET A 102 22.01 -17.28 -13.14
C MET A 102 21.93 -18.73 -13.65
N VAL A 103 20.72 -19.28 -13.78
CA VAL A 103 20.51 -20.62 -14.35
C VAL A 103 21.04 -20.69 -15.78
N LYS A 104 20.78 -19.68 -16.61
CA LYS A 104 21.32 -19.61 -17.97
C LYS A 104 22.85 -19.54 -17.98
N THR A 105 23.45 -18.77 -17.08
CA THR A 105 24.91 -18.67 -16.98
C THR A 105 25.55 -19.99 -16.52
N LEU A 106 24.90 -20.69 -15.58
CA LEU A 106 25.40 -21.95 -15.01
C LEU A 106 25.18 -23.17 -15.93
N PHE A 107 24.09 -23.18 -16.71
CA PHE A 107 23.66 -24.35 -17.48
C PHE A 107 23.53 -24.12 -19.00
N GLY A 108 23.66 -22.87 -19.47
CA GLY A 108 23.43 -22.45 -20.86
C GLY A 108 24.66 -21.84 -21.53
N GLY A 109 25.87 -22.25 -21.15
CA GLY A 109 27.07 -21.97 -21.93
C GLY A 109 26.91 -22.51 -23.36
N GLU A 110 27.13 -21.66 -24.35
CA GLU A 110 27.15 -22.00 -25.78
C GLU A 110 27.96 -23.28 -26.02
N GLY A 111 27.30 -24.36 -26.43
CA GLY A 111 27.98 -25.63 -26.59
C GLY A 111 27.11 -26.83 -26.94
N LYS A 112 26.35 -26.75 -28.04
CA LYS A 112 26.32 -27.73 -29.14
C LYS A 112 25.33 -27.33 -30.23
#